data_AF-A0A9E5PN83-F1
#
_entry.id   AF-A0A9E5PN83-F1
#
_cell.length_a   1.000
_cell.length_b   1.000
_cell.length_c   1.000
_cell.angle_alpha   90.00
_cell.angle_beta   90.00
_cell.angle_gamma   90.00
#
_symmetry.space_group_name_H-M   'P 1'
#
loop_
_entity.id
_entity.type
_entity.pdbx_description
1 polymer ?
#
loop_
_entity_poly.entity_id
_entity_poly.type
_entity_poly.pdbx_seq_one_letter_code
_entity_poly.pdbx_strand_id
1 'polypeptide(L)'
;MAKRRLKDFDAAERLYRARIFVYSLIAGPIFGAVAGSSIGRAIGVDPFVAAAVGIPVGVALVYYTALAVVGGAAASTEKIYNPSGESTPRAREYSYAASLVARGRFEAAAEAYELHAIEYPQDPEPYFQLARLCRDHLNRPQDAITWFRRARADAELTQGQELLAVQEIIDVYIHRLETPRRAIPELVLLCERFPNTPAAETARRELSEMRDILAREHEGLGSFTSQFLKKVDRGRLSAAAGLTREELERQMISEALQECGDDRRRAAEKLGVPLERLERTMHDLGML
;
A
#
# COMPACT_ATOMS: atom_id res chain seq x y z
N MET A 1 -49.81 -16.48 28.97
CA MET A 1 -48.92 -17.65 29.20
C MET A 1 -47.92 -17.75 28.06
N ALA A 2 -46.66 -17.37 28.28
CA ALA A 2 -45.61 -17.42 27.28
C ALA A 2 -44.96 -18.82 27.24
N LYS A 3 -44.96 -19.47 26.07
CA LYS A 3 -44.30 -20.76 25.83
C LYS A 3 -42.77 -20.55 25.90
N ARG A 4 -42.14 -21.07 26.96
CA ARG A 4 -40.68 -21.21 27.08
C ARG A 4 -40.16 -22.10 25.93
N ARG A 5 -39.45 -21.51 24.96
CA ARG A 5 -38.62 -22.27 23.99
C ARG A 5 -37.42 -22.84 24.74
N LEU A 6 -37.44 -24.13 25.05
CA LEU A 6 -36.34 -24.84 25.69
C LEU A 6 -35.34 -25.32 24.61
N LYS A 7 -34.13 -24.74 24.63
CA LYS A 7 -32.83 -25.44 24.59
C LYS A 7 -32.52 -26.40 23.42
N ASP A 8 -32.48 -25.89 22.19
CA ASP A 8 -31.81 -26.60 21.07
C ASP A 8 -30.26 -26.56 21.17
N PHE A 9 -29.72 -25.60 21.93
CA PHE A 9 -28.27 -25.40 22.08
C PHE A 9 -27.56 -26.58 22.77
N ASP A 10 -28.27 -27.28 23.67
CA ASP A 10 -27.75 -28.37 24.50
C ASP A 10 -27.59 -29.68 23.70
N ALA A 11 -28.33 -29.84 22.60
CA ALA A 11 -28.24 -31.02 21.72
C ALA A 11 -27.04 -30.93 20.77
N ALA A 12 -26.78 -29.74 20.22
CA ALA A 12 -25.66 -29.50 19.30
C ALA A 12 -24.30 -29.68 20.02
N GLU A 13 -24.18 -29.19 21.25
CA GLU A 13 -22.96 -29.33 22.04
C GLU A 13 -22.64 -30.80 22.35
N ARG A 14 -23.65 -31.60 22.70
CA ARG A 14 -23.47 -33.05 22.95
C ARG A 14 -23.07 -33.81 21.70
N LEU A 15 -23.68 -33.49 20.56
CA LEU A 15 -23.35 -34.14 19.28
C LEU A 15 -21.90 -33.83 18.88
N TYR A 16 -21.46 -32.59 19.12
CA TYR A 16 -20.10 -32.15 18.82
C TYR A 16 -19.05 -32.81 19.72
N ARG A 17 -19.30 -32.86 21.05
CA ARG A 17 -18.44 -33.59 22.00
C ARG A 17 -18.36 -35.09 21.66
N ALA A 18 -19.47 -35.70 21.28
CA ALA A 18 -19.49 -37.10 20.84
C ALA A 18 -18.62 -37.31 19.58
N ARG A 19 -18.67 -36.37 18.62
CA ARG A 19 -17.85 -36.45 17.41
C ARG A 19 -16.35 -36.27 17.68
N ILE A 20 -15.97 -35.32 18.55
CA ILE A 20 -14.58 -35.16 19.01
C ILE A 20 -14.10 -36.43 19.69
N PHE A 21 -14.92 -37.02 20.55
CA PHE A 21 -14.60 -38.27 21.22
C PHE A 21 -14.35 -39.40 20.21
N VAL A 22 -15.19 -39.56 19.19
CA VAL A 22 -15.00 -40.56 18.13
C VAL A 22 -13.69 -40.33 17.37
N TYR A 23 -13.36 -39.09 16.99
CA TYR A 23 -12.07 -38.80 16.35
C TYR A 23 -10.86 -39.08 17.25
N SER A 24 -10.98 -38.78 18.55
CA SER A 24 -9.92 -39.06 19.52
C SER A 24 -9.69 -40.57 19.72
N LEU A 25 -10.73 -41.40 19.59
CA LEU A 25 -10.63 -42.86 19.66
C LEU A 25 -9.93 -43.47 18.43
N ILE A 26 -9.95 -42.80 17.28
CA ILE A 26 -9.30 -43.29 16.06
C ILE A 26 -7.85 -42.79 15.98
N ALA A 27 -7.63 -41.49 16.18
CA ALA A 27 -6.30 -40.88 16.04
C ALA A 27 -5.43 -41.08 17.30
N GLY A 28 -6.03 -40.99 18.49
CA GLY A 28 -5.32 -41.04 19.77
C GLY A 28 -4.49 -42.30 20.01
N PRO A 29 -4.99 -43.52 19.71
CA PRO A 29 -4.22 -44.74 19.91
C PRO A 29 -2.99 -44.82 19.01
N ILE A 30 -3.08 -44.31 17.78
CA ILE A 30 -1.97 -44.35 16.82
C ILE A 30 -0.83 -43.44 17.31
N PHE A 31 -1.14 -42.19 17.62
CA PHE A 31 -0.14 -41.24 18.14
C PHE A 31 0.39 -41.67 19.52
N GLY A 32 -0.49 -42.16 20.39
CA GLY A 32 -0.13 -42.65 21.72
C GLY A 32 0.79 -43.87 21.68
N ALA A 33 0.52 -44.86 20.83
CA ALA A 33 1.37 -46.04 20.69
C ALA A 33 2.74 -45.72 20.10
N VAL A 34 2.79 -44.85 19.07
CA VAL A 34 4.06 -44.43 18.43
C VAL A 34 4.92 -43.63 19.41
N ALA A 35 4.35 -42.64 20.08
CA ALA A 35 5.06 -41.82 21.07
C ALA A 35 5.45 -42.64 22.32
N GLY A 36 4.56 -43.51 22.80
CA GLY A 36 4.84 -44.39 23.93
C GLY A 36 5.97 -45.36 23.64
N SER A 37 5.98 -45.99 22.45
CA SER A 37 7.04 -46.92 22.04
C SER A 37 8.40 -46.22 21.89
N SER A 38 8.45 -44.99 21.35
CA SER A 38 9.71 -44.26 21.18
C SER A 38 10.30 -43.81 22.52
N ILE A 39 9.46 -43.31 23.43
CA ILE A 39 9.87 -42.93 24.78
C ILE A 39 10.31 -44.16 25.59
N GLY A 40 9.55 -45.27 25.51
CA GLY A 40 9.89 -46.53 26.19
C GLY A 40 11.29 -47.03 25.86
N ARG A 41 11.68 -46.98 24.58
CA ARG A 41 13.04 -47.32 24.13
C ARG A 41 14.11 -46.41 24.74
N ALA A 42 13.82 -45.12 24.90
CA ALA A 42 14.77 -44.17 25.47
C ALA A 42 14.99 -44.37 26.98
N ILE A 43 13.98 -44.84 27.71
CA ILE A 43 14.04 -45.07 29.17
C ILE A 43 14.31 -46.54 29.56
N GLY A 44 14.56 -47.42 28.59
CA GLY A 44 14.87 -48.83 28.83
C GLY A 44 13.67 -49.69 29.24
N VAL A 45 12.45 -49.24 28.98
CA VAL A 45 11.21 -50.00 29.21
C VAL A 45 10.84 -50.77 27.94
N ASP A 46 10.25 -51.95 28.10
CA ASP A 46 9.78 -52.75 26.97
C ASP A 46 8.84 -51.92 26.06
N PRO A 47 9.10 -51.86 24.73
CA PRO A 47 8.34 -51.03 23.81
C PRO A 47 6.84 -51.36 23.75
N PHE A 48 6.45 -52.62 24.00
CA PHE A 48 5.04 -53.03 23.96
C PHE A 48 4.31 -52.57 25.23
N VAL A 49 4.96 -52.68 26.39
CA VAL A 49 4.42 -52.14 27.65
C VAL A 49 4.28 -50.61 27.56
N ALA A 50 5.29 -49.93 27.02
CA ALA A 50 5.25 -48.48 26.84
C ALA A 50 4.20 -48.03 25.81
N ALA A 51 4.01 -48.78 24.73
CA ALA A 51 2.95 -48.52 23.75
C ALA A 51 1.55 -48.73 24.34
N ALA A 52 1.34 -49.78 25.15
CA ALA A 52 0.06 -50.05 25.82
C ALA A 52 -0.35 -48.91 26.78
N VAL A 53 0.62 -48.34 27.50
CA VAL A 53 0.40 -47.16 28.37
C VAL A 53 0.24 -45.88 27.56
N GLY A 54 0.92 -45.76 26.42
CA GLY A 54 0.84 -44.59 25.54
C GLY A 54 -0.53 -44.38 24.89
N ILE A 55 -1.28 -45.47 24.61
CA ILE A 55 -2.62 -45.41 23.98
C ILE A 55 -3.63 -44.55 24.77
N PRO A 56 -3.93 -44.84 26.06
CA PRO A 56 -4.89 -44.04 26.82
C PRO A 56 -4.42 -42.58 27.01
N VAL A 57 -3.10 -42.37 27.13
CA VAL A 57 -2.50 -41.04 27.24
C VAL A 57 -2.68 -40.25 25.94
N GLY A 58 -2.47 -40.88 24.78
CA GLY A 58 -2.66 -40.27 23.46
C GLY A 58 -4.11 -39.89 23.19
N VAL A 59 -5.06 -40.77 23.54
CA VAL A 59 -6.51 -40.47 23.44
C VAL A 59 -6.88 -39.27 24.31
N ALA A 60 -6.42 -39.24 25.58
CA ALA A 60 -6.67 -38.12 26.48
C ALA A 60 -6.07 -36.81 25.93
N LEU A 61 -4.82 -36.84 25.44
CA LEU A 61 -4.14 -35.67 24.90
C LEU A 61 -4.87 -35.07 23.69
N VAL A 62 -5.27 -35.90 22.72
CA VAL A 62 -6.02 -35.45 21.53
C VAL A 62 -7.40 -34.90 21.93
N TYR A 63 -8.08 -35.55 22.87
CA TYR A 63 -9.39 -35.11 23.35
C TYR A 63 -9.31 -33.73 24.06
N TYR A 64 -8.36 -33.56 24.99
CA TYR A 64 -8.21 -32.30 25.74
C TYR A 64 -7.68 -31.16 24.87
N THR A 65 -6.76 -31.43 23.93
CA THR A 65 -6.29 -30.39 22.99
C THR A 65 -7.40 -29.94 22.05
N ALA A 66 -8.21 -30.86 21.52
CA ALA A 66 -9.38 -30.51 20.71
C ALA A 66 -10.39 -29.68 21.52
N LEU A 67 -10.64 -30.04 22.78
CA LEU A 67 -11.48 -29.25 23.68
C LEU A 67 -10.89 -27.86 23.98
N ALA A 68 -9.57 -27.74 24.17
CA ALA A 68 -8.91 -26.46 24.43
C ALA A 68 -8.96 -25.52 23.22
N VAL A 69 -8.75 -26.04 22.00
CA VAL A 69 -8.87 -25.27 20.75
C VAL A 69 -10.30 -24.76 20.57
N VAL A 70 -11.29 -25.60 20.85
CA VAL A 70 -12.71 -25.24 20.71
C VAL A 70 -13.16 -24.29 21.83
N GLY A 71 -12.73 -24.51 23.08
CA GLY A 71 -13.02 -23.63 24.21
C GLY A 71 -12.37 -22.25 24.08
N GLY A 72 -11.15 -22.20 23.52
CA GLY A 72 -10.48 -20.94 23.17
C GLY A 72 -11.18 -20.17 22.04
N ALA A 73 -11.75 -20.91 21.08
CA ALA A 73 -12.59 -20.32 20.02
C ALA A 73 -13.96 -19.85 20.55
N ALA A 74 -14.55 -20.55 21.53
CA ALA A 74 -15.82 -20.19 22.17
C ALA A 74 -15.73 -18.89 22.99
N ALA A 75 -14.65 -18.70 23.76
CA ALA A 75 -14.38 -17.46 24.49
C ALA A 75 -14.19 -16.25 23.56
N SER A 76 -13.79 -16.47 22.31
CA SER A 76 -13.72 -15.44 21.27
C SER A 76 -15.04 -15.26 20.50
N THR A 77 -15.97 -16.21 20.55
CA THR A 77 -17.31 -16.08 19.94
C THR A 77 -18.37 -15.49 20.88
N GLU A 78 -18.28 -15.67 22.20
CA GLU A 78 -19.18 -14.99 23.15
C GLU A 78 -19.00 -13.46 23.12
N LYS A 79 -17.77 -12.98 22.86
CA LYS A 79 -17.50 -11.55 22.59
C LYS A 79 -18.15 -11.01 21.31
N ILE A 80 -18.48 -11.89 20.37
CA ILE A 80 -19.12 -11.50 19.10
C ILE A 80 -20.64 -11.46 19.25
N TYR A 81 -21.23 -12.30 20.10
CA TYR A 81 -22.68 -12.44 20.18
C TYR A 81 -23.36 -11.61 21.27
N ASN A 82 -22.65 -11.13 22.29
CA ASN A 82 -23.25 -10.27 23.32
C ASN A 82 -22.25 -9.33 24.02
N PRO A 83 -21.75 -8.27 23.36
CA PRO A 83 -20.94 -7.27 24.03
C PRO A 83 -21.83 -6.43 24.96
N SER A 84 -21.56 -6.46 26.28
CA SER A 84 -22.13 -5.48 27.21
C SER A 84 -21.73 -4.08 26.75
N GLY A 85 -22.72 -3.26 26.40
CA GLY A 85 -22.57 -2.00 25.68
C GLY A 85 -21.91 -0.84 26.41
N GLU A 86 -21.12 -1.07 27.47
CA GLU A 86 -20.56 -0.02 28.31
C GLU A 86 -19.05 0.21 28.17
N SER A 87 -18.28 -0.65 27.49
CA SER A 87 -16.80 -0.54 27.55
C SER A 87 -16.03 -0.78 26.25
N THR A 88 -16.71 -0.96 25.12
CA THR A 88 -16.07 -0.99 23.80
C THR A 88 -16.84 -0.07 22.86
N PRO A 89 -16.22 0.99 22.31
CA PRO A 89 -16.82 1.77 21.24
C PRO A 89 -17.29 0.81 20.15
N ARG A 90 -18.59 0.84 19.84
CA ARG A 90 -19.16 -0.02 18.80
C ARG A 90 -18.42 0.31 17.50
N ALA A 91 -17.68 -0.66 16.95
CA ALA A 91 -17.08 -0.53 15.63
C ALA A 91 -18.22 -0.12 14.67
N ARG A 92 -18.03 1.00 13.96
CA ARG A 92 -19.11 1.59 13.18
C ARG A 92 -19.43 0.67 12.01
N GLU A 93 -20.67 0.22 11.97
CA GLU A 93 -21.13 -0.72 10.96
C GLU A 93 -21.48 0.07 9.68
N TYR A 94 -20.59 0.06 8.67
CA TYR A 94 -20.83 0.64 7.33
C TYR A 94 -21.79 -0.21 6.48
N SER A 95 -22.83 -0.75 7.11
CA SER A 95 -23.74 -1.73 6.54
C SER A 95 -24.43 -1.24 5.26
N TYR A 96 -24.76 0.05 5.18
CA TYR A 96 -25.37 0.63 3.98
C TYR A 96 -24.40 0.62 2.79
N ALA A 97 -23.21 1.19 2.94
CA ALA A 97 -22.19 1.22 1.89
C ALA A 97 -21.77 -0.21 1.47
N ALA A 98 -21.55 -1.11 2.44
CA ALA A 98 -21.27 -2.51 2.17
C ALA A 98 -22.41 -3.22 1.41
N SER A 99 -23.67 -2.91 1.72
CA SER A 99 -24.82 -3.46 0.98
C SER A 99 -24.87 -3.01 -0.48
N LEU A 100 -24.38 -1.81 -0.79
CA LEU A 100 -24.27 -1.31 -2.16
C LEU A 100 -23.16 -2.04 -2.92
N VAL A 101 -22.01 -2.30 -2.28
CA VAL A 101 -20.93 -3.14 -2.84
C VAL A 101 -21.45 -4.54 -3.16
N ALA A 102 -22.17 -5.17 -2.23
CA ALA A 102 -22.73 -6.51 -2.43
C ALA A 102 -23.75 -6.58 -3.58
N ARG A 103 -24.40 -5.45 -3.91
CA ARG A 103 -25.34 -5.32 -5.04
C ARG A 103 -24.64 -4.91 -6.35
N GLY A 104 -23.32 -4.78 -6.37
CA GLY A 104 -22.55 -4.32 -7.52
C GLY A 104 -22.74 -2.84 -7.86
N ARG A 105 -23.31 -2.03 -6.95
CA ARG A 105 -23.50 -0.59 -7.14
C ARG A 105 -22.27 0.17 -6.66
N PHE A 106 -21.15 -0.03 -7.34
CA PHE A 106 -19.83 0.43 -6.88
C PHE A 106 -19.70 1.96 -6.80
N GLU A 107 -20.26 2.71 -7.75
CA GLU A 107 -20.23 4.19 -7.70
C GLU A 107 -21.02 4.73 -6.50
N ALA A 108 -22.25 4.24 -6.30
CA ALA A 108 -23.06 4.64 -5.15
C ALA A 108 -22.42 4.22 -3.81
N ALA A 109 -21.71 3.09 -3.79
CA ALA A 109 -20.94 2.67 -2.62
C ALA A 109 -19.75 3.60 -2.37
N ALA A 110 -19.06 4.03 -3.42
CA ALA A 110 -17.96 4.98 -3.33
C ALA A 110 -18.43 6.33 -2.76
N GLU A 111 -19.55 6.87 -3.26
CA GLU A 111 -20.17 8.09 -2.72
C GLU A 111 -20.54 7.94 -1.23
N ALA A 112 -21.08 6.78 -0.84
CA ALA A 112 -21.43 6.52 0.56
C ALA A 112 -20.19 6.44 1.48
N TYR A 113 -19.11 5.80 1.02
CA TYR A 113 -17.85 5.78 1.78
C TYR A 113 -17.16 7.14 1.82
N GLU A 114 -17.24 7.93 0.75
CA GLU A 114 -16.73 9.31 0.73
C GLU A 114 -17.45 10.18 1.77
N LEU A 115 -18.78 10.09 1.83
CA LEU A 115 -19.56 10.79 2.85
C LEU A 115 -19.11 10.38 4.27
N HIS A 116 -18.89 9.09 4.50
CA HIS A 116 -18.40 8.61 5.80
C HIS A 116 -16.97 9.06 6.11
N ALA A 117 -16.10 9.16 5.11
CA ALA A 117 -14.75 9.71 5.29
C ALA A 117 -14.81 11.20 5.70
N ILE A 118 -15.76 11.96 5.17
CA ILE A 118 -15.99 13.37 5.52
C ILE A 118 -16.61 13.50 6.92
N GLU A 119 -17.62 12.70 7.23
CA GLU A 119 -18.28 12.71 8.55
C GLU A 119 -17.31 12.31 9.65
N TYR A 120 -16.40 11.36 9.35
CA TYR A 120 -15.55 10.71 10.33
C TYR A 120 -14.11 10.59 9.84
N PRO A 121 -13.39 11.72 9.79
CA PRO A 121 -12.06 11.75 9.16
C PRO A 121 -11.02 10.91 9.90
N GLN A 122 -11.20 10.68 11.21
CA GLN A 122 -10.31 9.87 12.02
C GLN A 122 -10.44 8.37 11.77
N ASP A 123 -11.57 7.90 11.22
CA ASP A 123 -11.78 6.48 10.95
C ASP A 123 -11.12 6.10 9.63
N PRO A 124 -10.15 5.18 9.61
CA PRO A 124 -9.46 4.83 8.38
C PRO A 124 -10.25 3.90 7.47
N GLU A 125 -11.26 3.19 7.99
CA GLU A 125 -11.97 2.14 7.23
C GLU A 125 -12.66 2.68 5.97
N PRO A 126 -13.40 3.82 5.99
CA PRO A 126 -14.01 4.38 4.78
C PRO A 126 -12.99 4.70 3.69
N TYR A 127 -11.82 5.22 4.05
CA TYR A 127 -10.76 5.54 3.08
C TYR A 127 -10.22 4.28 2.42
N PHE A 128 -9.95 3.22 3.19
CA PHE A 128 -9.47 1.95 2.66
C PHE A 128 -10.49 1.29 1.74
N GLN A 129 -11.77 1.25 2.14
CA GLN A 129 -12.83 0.66 1.33
C GLN A 129 -13.05 1.45 0.04
N LEU A 130 -13.07 2.79 0.12
CA LEU A 130 -13.18 3.66 -1.04
C LEU A 130 -12.01 3.48 -2.00
N ALA A 131 -10.77 3.48 -1.49
CA ALA A 131 -9.58 3.27 -2.31
C ALA A 131 -9.59 1.92 -3.03
N ARG A 132 -10.00 0.84 -2.34
CA ARG A 132 -10.16 -0.50 -2.94
C ARG A 132 -11.24 -0.54 -4.00
N LEU A 133 -12.39 0.10 -3.78
CA LEU A 133 -13.44 0.23 -4.79
C LEU A 133 -12.92 0.95 -6.05
N CYS A 134 -12.21 2.07 -5.86
CA CYS A 134 -11.59 2.81 -6.96
C CYS A 134 -10.60 1.94 -7.74
N ARG A 135 -9.79 1.14 -7.04
CA ARG A 135 -8.79 0.26 -7.65
C ARG A 135 -9.41 -0.90 -8.42
N ASP A 136 -10.30 -1.65 -7.79
CA ASP A 136 -10.70 -2.98 -8.27
C ASP A 136 -11.97 -2.97 -9.12
N HIS A 137 -12.88 -2.03 -8.88
CA HIS A 137 -14.20 -2.03 -9.50
C HIS A 137 -14.47 -0.83 -10.40
N LEU A 138 -13.97 0.35 -10.06
CA LEU A 138 -14.20 1.57 -10.84
C LEU A 138 -13.12 1.85 -11.89
N ASN A 139 -12.02 1.07 -11.88
CA ASN A 139 -10.87 1.26 -12.76
C ASN A 139 -10.30 2.70 -12.70
N ARG A 140 -10.25 3.27 -11.49
CA ARG A 140 -9.73 4.60 -11.17
C ARG A 140 -8.50 4.49 -10.26
N PRO A 141 -7.38 3.91 -10.75
CA PRO A 141 -6.20 3.64 -9.91
C PRO A 141 -5.53 4.90 -9.35
N GLN A 142 -5.58 6.03 -10.06
CA GLN A 142 -5.05 7.30 -9.55
C GLN A 142 -5.85 7.80 -8.32
N ASP A 143 -7.17 7.63 -8.34
CA ASP A 143 -8.03 8.03 -7.23
C ASP A 143 -7.82 7.11 -6.02
N ALA A 144 -7.60 5.81 -6.26
CA ALA A 144 -7.23 4.87 -5.20
C ALA A 144 -5.98 5.34 -4.43
N ILE A 145 -4.93 5.77 -5.14
CA ILE A 145 -3.71 6.31 -4.50
C ILE A 145 -4.02 7.56 -3.69
N THR A 146 -4.84 8.47 -4.22
CA THR A 146 -5.25 9.69 -3.52
C THR A 146 -5.96 9.35 -2.20
N TRP A 147 -6.86 8.37 -2.22
CA TRP A 147 -7.59 7.94 -1.02
C TRP A 147 -6.72 7.22 0.00
N PHE A 148 -5.79 6.34 -0.42
CA PHE A 148 -4.82 5.75 0.51
C PHE A 148 -3.89 6.79 1.13
N ARG A 149 -3.49 7.83 0.37
CA ARG A 149 -2.69 8.94 0.91
C ARG A 149 -3.48 9.79 1.89
N ARG A 150 -4.76 10.08 1.60
CA ARG A 150 -5.66 10.75 2.56
C ARG A 150 -5.85 9.93 3.83
N ALA A 151 -6.02 8.61 3.73
CA ALA A 151 -6.08 7.75 4.90
C ALA A 151 -4.86 7.93 5.83
N ARG A 152 -3.67 8.09 5.24
CA ARG A 152 -2.41 8.31 5.99
C ARG A 152 -2.26 9.72 6.56
N ALA A 153 -2.90 10.71 5.97
CA ALA A 153 -2.82 12.11 6.39
C ALA A 153 -3.88 12.45 7.44
N ASP A 154 -5.11 11.96 7.23
CA ASP A 154 -6.31 12.45 7.92
C ASP A 154 -6.80 11.48 9.01
N ALA A 155 -6.57 10.17 8.84
CA ALA A 155 -7.10 9.13 9.74
C ALA A 155 -6.09 8.69 10.82
N GLU A 156 -6.62 8.18 11.93
CA GLU A 156 -5.81 7.64 13.02
C GLU A 156 -5.42 6.18 12.71
N LEU A 157 -4.29 6.01 12.02
CA LEU A 157 -3.80 4.70 11.62
C LEU A 157 -2.98 4.02 12.70
N THR A 158 -3.26 2.73 12.92
CA THR A 158 -2.31 1.83 13.57
C THR A 158 -1.11 1.57 12.65
N GLN A 159 0.02 1.16 13.23
CA GLN A 159 1.24 0.84 12.47
C GLN A 159 1.00 -0.19 11.36
N GLY A 160 0.13 -1.19 11.61
CA GLY A 160 -0.23 -2.20 10.61
C GLY A 160 -1.10 -1.66 9.48
N GLN A 161 -2.01 -0.73 9.77
CA GLN A 161 -2.83 -0.09 8.73
C GLN A 161 -2.01 0.87 7.87
N GLU A 162 -1.05 1.59 8.46
CA GLU A 162 -0.16 2.43 7.66
C GLU A 162 0.74 1.59 6.75
N LEU A 163 1.29 0.49 7.27
CA LEU A 163 2.04 -0.48 6.47
C LEU A 163 1.20 -0.96 5.27
N LEU A 164 -0.04 -1.36 5.54
CA LEU A 164 -0.99 -1.78 4.51
C LEU A 164 -1.24 -0.67 3.48
N ALA A 165 -1.50 0.57 3.91
CA ALA A 165 -1.73 1.69 3.00
C ALA A 165 -0.54 1.91 2.04
N VAL A 166 0.69 1.84 2.55
CA VAL A 166 1.91 2.00 1.73
C VAL A 166 2.05 0.84 0.74
N GLN A 167 1.83 -0.41 1.17
CA GLN A 167 1.85 -1.57 0.28
C GLN A 167 0.81 -1.46 -0.83
N GLU A 168 -0.42 -1.08 -0.49
CA GLU A 168 -1.51 -0.93 -1.46
C GLU A 168 -1.20 0.18 -2.49
N ILE A 169 -0.54 1.28 -2.08
CA ILE A 169 -0.07 2.33 -3.01
C ILE A 169 1.00 1.78 -3.97
N ILE A 170 1.97 1.02 -3.45
CA ILE A 170 3.03 0.39 -4.25
C ILE A 170 2.41 -0.56 -5.28
N ASP A 171 1.49 -1.43 -4.85
CA ASP A 171 0.79 -2.39 -5.71
C ASP A 171 0.02 -1.67 -6.83
N VAL A 172 -0.65 -0.55 -6.53
CA VAL A 172 -1.33 0.24 -7.57
C VAL A 172 -0.33 0.83 -8.58
N TYR A 173 0.82 1.33 -8.13
CA TYR A 173 1.84 1.86 -9.05
C TYR A 173 2.44 0.79 -9.95
N ILE A 174 2.75 -0.39 -9.39
CA ILE A 174 3.41 -1.48 -10.12
C ILE A 174 2.41 -2.20 -11.04
N HIS A 175 1.25 -2.61 -10.52
CA HIS A 175 0.37 -3.54 -11.23
C HIS A 175 -0.81 -2.90 -11.96
N ARG A 176 -1.23 -1.68 -11.59
CA ARG A 176 -2.40 -1.02 -12.22
C ARG A 176 -1.99 0.15 -13.11
N LEU A 177 -1.01 0.93 -12.69
CA LEU A 177 -0.53 2.08 -13.45
C LEU A 177 0.68 1.78 -14.34
N GLU A 178 1.33 0.62 -14.16
CA GLU A 178 2.54 0.23 -14.89
C GLU A 178 3.63 1.33 -14.84
N THR A 179 3.69 2.07 -13.73
CA THR A 179 4.65 3.15 -13.52
C THR A 179 5.53 2.87 -12.29
N PRO A 180 6.32 1.77 -12.29
CA PRO A 180 7.10 1.33 -11.13
C PRO A 180 8.06 2.41 -10.62
N ARG A 181 8.57 3.30 -11.50
CA ARG A 181 9.42 4.43 -11.08
C ARG A 181 8.74 5.36 -10.06
N ARG A 182 7.42 5.51 -10.13
CA ARG A 182 6.65 6.32 -9.18
C ARG A 182 6.44 5.62 -7.83
N ALA A 183 6.68 4.31 -7.74
CA ALA A 183 6.64 3.55 -6.49
C ALA A 183 7.90 3.73 -5.65
N ILE A 184 9.03 4.15 -6.24
CA ILE A 184 10.34 4.25 -5.55
C ILE A 184 10.26 5.04 -4.23
N PRO A 185 9.65 6.24 -4.15
CA PRO A 185 9.56 6.96 -2.89
C PRO A 185 8.77 6.20 -1.82
N GLU A 186 7.71 5.49 -2.20
CA GLU A 186 6.87 4.71 -1.28
C GLU A 186 7.60 3.44 -0.81
N LEU A 187 8.38 2.80 -1.69
CA LEU A 187 9.25 1.68 -1.33
C LEU A 187 10.37 2.10 -0.36
N VAL A 188 10.98 3.27 -0.56
CA VAL A 188 11.98 3.82 0.36
C VAL A 188 11.35 4.08 1.72
N LEU A 189 10.20 4.75 1.73
CA LEU A 189 9.42 5.01 2.94
C LEU A 189 9.07 3.71 3.69
N LEU A 190 8.66 2.67 2.96
CA LEU A 190 8.38 1.34 3.52
C LEU A 190 9.61 0.74 4.21
N CYS A 191 10.79 0.86 3.59
CA CYS A 191 12.05 0.37 4.16
C CYS A 191 12.51 1.15 5.39
N GLU A 192 12.33 2.47 5.39
CA GLU A 192 12.74 3.36 6.48
C GLU A 192 11.83 3.23 7.69
N ARG A 193 10.52 3.21 7.47
CA ARG A 193 9.52 3.23 8.55
C ARG A 193 9.22 1.85 9.12
N PHE A 194 9.47 0.77 8.36
CA PHE A 194 9.16 -0.60 8.76
C PHE A 194 10.32 -1.60 8.53
N PRO A 195 11.56 -1.33 9.00
CA PRO A 195 12.77 -2.01 8.56
C PRO A 195 12.86 -3.53 8.84
N ASN A 196 12.09 -4.03 9.81
CA ASN A 196 12.11 -5.43 10.27
C ASN A 196 10.85 -6.21 9.85
N THR A 197 10.18 -5.76 8.79
CA THR A 197 8.99 -6.44 8.27
C THR A 197 9.33 -7.23 7.00
N PRO A 198 8.65 -8.36 6.72
CA PRO A 198 8.80 -9.07 5.44
C PRO A 198 8.49 -8.18 4.23
N ALA A 199 7.61 -7.19 4.42
CA ALA A 199 7.28 -6.17 3.43
C ALA A 199 8.51 -5.32 3.07
N ALA A 200 9.26 -4.83 4.07
CA ALA A 200 10.47 -4.05 3.83
C ALA A 200 11.59 -4.88 3.18
N GLU A 201 11.73 -6.16 3.51
CA GLU A 201 12.69 -7.04 2.81
C GLU A 201 12.36 -7.20 1.33
N THR A 202 11.08 -7.34 1.00
CA THR A 202 10.60 -7.40 -0.39
C THR A 202 10.82 -6.06 -1.09
N ALA A 203 10.49 -4.96 -0.43
CA ALA A 203 10.70 -3.61 -0.96
C ALA A 203 12.18 -3.29 -1.22
N ARG A 204 13.11 -3.76 -0.37
CA ARG A 204 14.56 -3.61 -0.61
C ARG A 204 15.01 -4.33 -1.88
N ARG A 205 14.49 -5.53 -2.14
CA ARG A 205 14.78 -6.28 -3.37
C ARG A 205 14.25 -5.53 -4.59
N GLU A 206 12.99 -5.13 -4.56
CA GLU A 206 12.38 -4.35 -5.64
C GLU A 206 13.13 -3.02 -5.89
N LEU A 207 13.54 -2.30 -4.83
CA LEU A 207 14.35 -1.09 -4.97
C LEU A 207 15.70 -1.35 -5.63
N SER A 208 16.37 -2.46 -5.28
CA SER A 208 17.64 -2.82 -5.92
C SER A 208 17.46 -3.10 -7.41
N GLU A 209 16.41 -3.83 -7.79
CA GLU A 209 16.07 -4.11 -9.18
C GLU A 209 15.72 -2.82 -9.94
N MET A 210 14.92 -1.93 -9.35
CA MET A 210 14.58 -0.64 -9.96
C MET A 210 15.81 0.25 -10.14
N ARG A 211 16.74 0.25 -9.19
CA ARG A 211 18.01 1.00 -9.31
C ARG A 211 18.87 0.48 -10.46
N ASP A 212 18.96 -0.83 -10.61
CA ASP A 212 19.72 -1.44 -11.71
C ASP A 212 19.13 -1.11 -13.08
N ILE A 213 17.80 -1.11 -13.20
CA ILE A 213 17.10 -0.71 -14.43
C ILE A 213 17.41 0.77 -14.74
N LEU A 214 17.26 1.66 -13.76
CA LEU A 214 17.53 3.09 -13.93
C LEU A 214 19.00 3.38 -14.28
N ALA A 215 19.94 2.64 -13.68
CA ALA A 215 21.36 2.78 -13.98
C ALA A 215 21.66 2.42 -15.45
N ARG A 216 21.10 1.30 -15.95
CA ARG A 216 21.25 0.87 -17.34
C ARG A 216 20.65 1.86 -18.33
N GLU A 217 19.48 2.42 -18.01
CA GLU A 217 18.85 3.45 -18.83
C GLU A 217 19.69 4.74 -18.88
N HIS A 218 20.28 5.14 -17.74
CA HIS A 218 21.14 6.31 -17.68
C HIS A 218 22.43 6.11 -18.48
N GLU A 219 23.06 4.94 -18.40
CA GLU A 219 24.22 4.57 -19.22
C GLU A 219 23.87 4.57 -20.73
N GLY A 220 22.70 4.04 -21.08
CA GLY A 220 22.17 4.07 -22.45
C GLY A 220 22.00 5.50 -22.98
N LEU A 221 21.36 6.38 -22.19
CA LEU A 221 21.21 7.79 -22.52
C LEU A 221 22.55 8.54 -22.58
N GLY A 222 23.51 8.21 -21.72
CA GLY A 222 24.87 8.76 -21.75
C GLY A 222 25.61 8.39 -23.04
N SER A 223 25.47 7.13 -23.50
CA SER A 223 26.04 6.69 -24.77
C SER A 223 25.38 7.38 -25.98
N PHE A 224 24.04 7.55 -25.95
CA PHE A 224 23.32 8.25 -27.01
C PHE A 224 23.68 9.73 -27.06
N THR A 225 23.66 10.43 -25.91
CA THR A 225 23.99 11.85 -25.83
C THR A 225 25.44 12.11 -26.24
N SER A 226 26.39 11.28 -25.80
CA SER A 226 27.79 11.41 -26.26
C SER A 226 27.94 11.15 -27.75
N GLN A 227 27.24 10.16 -28.32
CA GLN A 227 27.25 9.89 -29.76
C GLN A 227 26.58 11.02 -30.57
N PHE A 228 25.47 11.57 -30.08
CA PHE A 228 24.79 12.72 -30.65
C PHE A 228 25.68 13.97 -30.60
N LEU A 229 26.25 14.29 -29.44
CA LEU A 229 27.18 15.42 -29.27
C LEU A 229 28.47 15.27 -30.07
N LYS A 230 28.90 14.04 -30.39
CA LYS A 230 30.03 13.80 -31.30
C LYS A 230 29.66 14.06 -32.77
N LYS A 231 28.42 13.78 -33.17
CA LYS A 231 27.91 14.01 -34.53
C LYS A 231 27.49 15.46 -34.76
N VAL A 232 26.95 16.11 -33.74
CA VAL A 232 26.60 17.52 -33.83
C VAL A 232 27.86 18.34 -33.56
N ASP A 233 28.44 18.85 -34.65
CA ASP A 233 29.62 19.71 -34.62
C ASP A 233 29.37 20.88 -33.64
N ARG A 234 30.12 20.91 -32.54
CA ARG A 234 29.98 21.92 -31.48
C ARG A 234 30.11 23.33 -32.03
N GLY A 235 30.88 23.53 -33.11
CA GLY A 235 31.01 24.82 -33.80
C GLY A 235 29.71 25.27 -34.49
N ARG A 236 28.93 24.33 -35.04
CA ARG A 236 27.63 24.64 -35.66
C ARG A 236 26.55 24.94 -34.62
N LEU A 237 26.57 24.26 -33.48
CA LEU A 237 25.66 24.56 -32.37
C LEU A 237 25.98 25.92 -31.72
N SER A 238 27.26 26.25 -31.51
CA SER A 238 27.63 27.56 -30.97
C SER A 238 27.32 28.70 -31.95
N ALA A 239 27.52 28.47 -33.26
CA ALA A 239 27.14 29.43 -34.29
C ALA A 239 25.62 29.62 -34.39
N ALA A 240 24.84 28.53 -34.37
CA ALA A 240 23.38 28.61 -34.40
C ALA A 240 22.78 29.19 -33.10
N ALA A 241 23.37 28.89 -31.94
CA ALA A 241 22.98 29.48 -30.66
C ALA A 241 23.36 30.97 -30.57
N GLY A 242 24.48 31.38 -31.17
CA GLY A 242 24.86 32.78 -31.31
C GLY A 242 23.89 33.55 -32.20
N LEU A 243 23.57 33.00 -33.38
CA LEU A 243 22.60 33.58 -34.32
C LEU A 243 21.21 33.75 -33.70
N THR A 244 20.70 32.71 -33.05
CA THR A 244 19.39 32.78 -32.39
C THR A 244 19.38 33.77 -31.23
N ARG A 245 20.47 33.89 -30.47
CA ARG A 245 20.58 34.87 -29.39
C ARG A 245 20.61 36.31 -29.91
N GLU A 246 21.41 36.58 -30.94
CA GLU A 246 21.48 37.91 -31.57
C GLU A 246 20.13 38.31 -32.17
N GLU A 247 19.43 37.40 -32.85
CA GLU A 247 18.09 37.64 -33.39
C GLU A 247 17.06 37.92 -32.30
N LEU A 248 17.10 37.17 -31.19
CA LEU A 248 16.16 37.34 -30.06
C LEU A 248 16.43 38.64 -29.30
N GLU A 249 17.70 38.98 -29.06
CA GLU A 249 18.10 40.27 -28.47
C GLU A 249 17.66 41.44 -29.37
N ARG A 250 17.83 41.32 -30.69
CA ARG A 250 17.37 42.32 -31.66
C ARG A 250 15.85 42.51 -31.63
N GLN A 251 15.11 41.40 -31.61
CA GLN A 251 13.64 41.42 -31.58
C GLN A 251 13.13 42.07 -30.28
N MET A 252 13.64 41.64 -29.12
CA MET A 252 13.28 42.18 -27.82
C MET A 252 13.56 43.69 -27.70
N ILE A 253 14.70 44.15 -28.20
CA ILE A 253 15.04 45.57 -28.19
C ILE A 253 14.13 46.35 -29.14
N SER A 254 13.81 45.82 -30.32
CA SER A 254 12.91 46.46 -31.27
C SER A 254 11.48 46.60 -30.72
N GLU A 255 10.97 45.57 -30.06
CA GLU A 255 9.62 45.56 -29.46
C GLU A 255 9.55 46.57 -28.29
N ALA A 256 10.58 46.59 -27.44
CA ALA A 256 10.66 47.56 -26.34
C ALA A 256 10.73 49.01 -26.84
N LEU A 257 11.45 49.28 -27.94
CA LEU A 257 11.52 50.62 -28.54
C LEU A 257 10.19 51.03 -29.18
N GLN A 258 9.50 50.12 -29.88
CA GLN A 258 8.17 50.38 -30.45
C GLN A 258 7.14 50.72 -29.37
N GLU A 259 7.12 49.97 -28.27
CA GLU A 259 6.18 50.19 -27.17
C GLU A 259 6.49 51.48 -26.37
N CYS A 260 7.75 51.89 -26.32
CA CYS A 260 8.18 53.10 -25.61
C CYS A 260 8.23 54.36 -26.49
N GLY A 261 7.87 54.27 -27.77
CA GLY A 261 7.87 55.40 -28.70
C GLY A 261 9.27 55.93 -29.00
N ASP A 262 10.24 55.03 -29.24
CA ASP A 262 11.66 55.31 -29.46
C ASP A 262 12.42 55.97 -28.28
N ASP A 263 11.80 56.07 -27.10
CA ASP A 263 12.48 56.53 -25.89
C ASP A 263 13.36 55.41 -25.30
N ARG A 264 14.67 55.49 -25.61
CA ARG A 264 15.71 54.53 -25.19
C ARG A 264 15.79 54.37 -23.67
N ARG A 265 15.52 55.42 -22.90
CA ARG A 265 15.60 55.37 -21.44
C ARG A 265 14.46 54.54 -20.86
N ARG A 266 13.25 54.68 -21.42
CA ARG A 266 12.08 53.86 -21.06
C ARG A 266 12.24 52.41 -21.51
N ALA A 267 12.80 52.18 -22.70
CA ALA A 267 13.08 50.83 -23.19
C ALA A 267 14.12 50.10 -22.30
N ALA A 268 15.17 50.80 -21.85
CA ALA A 268 16.17 50.25 -20.93
C ALA A 268 15.56 49.87 -19.57
N GLU A 269 14.71 50.74 -19.02
CA GLU A 269 13.97 50.48 -17.78
C GLU A 269 13.04 49.26 -17.92
N LYS A 270 12.32 49.15 -19.05
CA LYS A 270 11.42 48.03 -19.34
C LYS A 270 12.15 46.68 -19.47
N LEU A 271 13.34 46.68 -20.08
CA LEU A 271 14.18 45.50 -20.23
C LEU A 271 15.00 45.18 -18.96
N GLY A 272 14.96 46.03 -17.94
CA GLY A 272 15.72 45.84 -16.70
C GLY A 272 17.25 45.90 -16.90
N VAL A 273 17.72 46.63 -17.92
CA VAL A 273 19.14 46.77 -18.25
C VAL A 273 19.61 48.23 -18.13
N PRO A 274 20.86 48.49 -17.71
CA PRO A 274 21.40 49.85 -17.68
C PRO A 274 21.38 50.49 -19.08
N LEU A 275 21.08 51.79 -19.16
CA LEU A 275 21.01 52.52 -20.44
C LEU A 275 22.29 52.38 -21.27
N GLU A 276 23.46 52.54 -20.66
CA GLU A 276 24.77 52.39 -21.31
C GLU A 276 24.96 50.99 -21.92
N ARG A 277 24.39 49.97 -21.29
CA ARG A 277 24.44 48.58 -21.78
C ARG A 277 23.52 48.41 -22.98
N LEU A 278 22.30 48.94 -22.91
CA LEU A 278 21.36 48.90 -24.04
C LEU A 278 21.95 49.62 -25.25
N GLU A 279 22.51 50.82 -25.07
CA GLU A 279 23.12 51.60 -26.16
C GLU A 279 24.30 50.87 -26.80
N ARG A 280 25.16 50.24 -25.99
CA ARG A 280 26.24 49.39 -26.50
C ARG A 280 25.71 48.20 -27.29
N THR A 281 24.68 47.50 -26.79
CA THR A 281 24.07 46.37 -27.50
C THR A 281 23.37 46.82 -28.79
N MET A 282 22.72 47.98 -28.81
CA MET A 282 22.14 48.56 -30.02
C MET A 282 23.21 48.90 -31.07
N HIS A 283 24.35 49.45 -30.64
CA HIS A 283 25.50 49.71 -31.49
C HIS A 283 26.08 48.41 -32.08
N ASP A 284 26.29 47.40 -31.22
CA ASP A 284 26.86 46.10 -31.62
C ASP A 284 25.93 45.34 -32.59
N LEU A 285 24.61 45.51 -32.47
CA LEU A 285 23.60 44.95 -33.37
C LEU A 285 23.31 45.81 -34.62
N GLY A 286 24.02 46.93 -34.80
CA GLY A 286 23.85 47.84 -35.95
C GLY A 286 22.44 48.46 -36.05
N MET A 287 21.83 48.81 -34.91
CA MET A 287 20.50 49.44 -34.83
C MET A 287 20.54 50.96 -34.60
N LEU A 288 21.74 51.57 -34.57
CA LEU A 288 21.96 53.01 -34.39
C LEU A 288 22.26 53.71 -35.73
#